data_AF-A0A2T0SDF5-F1
#
_entry.id   AF-A0A2T0SDF5-F1
#
_cell.length_a   1.000
_cell.length_b   1.000
_cell.length_c   1.000
_cell.angle_alpha   90.00
_cell.angle_beta   90.00
_cell.angle_gamma   90.00
#
_symmetry.space_group_name_H-M   'P 1'
#
loop_
_entity.id
_entity.type
_entity.pdbx_description
1 polymer ?
#
loop_
_entity_poly.entity_id
_entity_poly.type
_entity_poly.pdbx_seq_one_letter_code
_entity_poly.pdbx_strand_id
1 'polypeptide(L)'
;MRNRRLAVAGVALVAALGLTACGTTTATGGNGTGAAAQQAAGKLDPAADLSAATKKLGEQSMKIDSDMAGAITMSGVADPKAGVAKITMKMDLLGKGTSIETRKVGNDLYMKFDGSMGAALGRGANGKKWMHIDAAKVAEGSNFNLSPDDPAGTKMLLSAITGVERVGDKGFKGTLDLTKSPRFNKNKGLQALGDKATAVPFTAAKDDEGRLVELTLDMSSLGAGAGKIATTYSDFGTPVSVQAPPASEVQEMPSQFSGLVNA
;
A
#
# COMPACT_ATOMS: atom_id res chain seq x y z
N MET A 1 35.58 -26.89 -32.44
CA MET A 1 36.87 -26.26 -32.81
C MET A 1 36.56 -24.78 -33.02
N ARG A 2 37.10 -23.80 -32.29
CA ARG A 2 38.52 -23.54 -32.03
C ARG A 2 38.61 -22.57 -30.83
N ASN A 3 39.41 -22.95 -29.84
CA ASN A 3 39.71 -22.21 -28.62
C ASN A 3 40.53 -20.94 -28.92
N ARG A 4 40.38 -19.89 -28.09
CA ARG A 4 41.51 -19.06 -27.65
C ARG A 4 41.34 -18.62 -26.19
N ARG A 5 42.11 -19.28 -25.33
CA ARG A 5 42.52 -18.84 -23.99
C ARG A 5 43.56 -17.72 -24.15
N LEU A 6 43.61 -16.78 -23.20
CA LEU A 6 44.85 -16.15 -22.72
C LEU A 6 44.58 -15.56 -21.33
N ALA A 7 45.29 -16.10 -20.35
CA ALA A 7 45.43 -15.61 -18.98
C ALA A 7 46.62 -14.63 -18.89
N VAL A 8 46.71 -13.90 -17.77
CA VAL A 8 47.90 -13.33 -17.05
C VAL A 8 47.34 -12.20 -16.13
N ALA A 9 47.20 -12.44 -14.82
CA ALA A 9 48.13 -12.06 -13.72
C ALA A 9 48.56 -10.57 -13.78
N GLY A 10 48.40 -9.69 -12.80
CA GLY A 10 48.20 -9.78 -11.35
C GLY A 10 49.17 -8.76 -10.71
N VAL A 11 48.72 -7.79 -9.91
CA VAL A 11 49.55 -7.07 -8.91
C VAL A 11 48.65 -6.58 -7.78
N ALA A 12 48.86 -7.12 -6.59
CA ALA A 12 48.38 -6.57 -5.33
C ALA A 12 49.35 -5.47 -4.88
N LEU A 13 48.83 -4.30 -4.47
CA LEU A 13 49.61 -3.29 -3.77
C LEU A 13 49.02 -3.12 -2.36
N VAL A 14 49.69 -3.73 -1.39
CA VAL A 14 49.53 -3.43 0.04
C VAL A 14 50.53 -2.34 0.37
N ALA A 15 50.06 -1.22 0.92
CA ALA A 15 50.90 -0.26 1.63
C ALA A 15 50.19 0.12 2.94
N ALA A 16 50.71 -0.40 4.04
CA ALA A 16 50.47 0.05 5.40
C ALA A 16 51.55 1.07 5.82
N LEU A 17 51.34 1.71 6.99
CA LEU A 17 52.19 2.65 7.78
C LEU A 17 51.78 4.14 7.66
N GLY A 18 51.59 4.94 8.73
CA GLY A 18 51.86 4.82 10.18
C GLY A 18 50.81 5.60 11.01
N LEU A 19 50.50 5.22 12.26
CA LEU A 19 51.19 5.50 13.54
C LEU A 19 51.54 6.99 13.78
N THR A 20 50.76 7.70 14.60
CA THR A 20 51.09 8.15 15.99
C THR A 20 50.24 9.36 16.41
N ALA A 21 49.45 9.23 17.47
CA ALA A 21 49.19 10.30 18.44
C ALA A 21 48.68 9.67 19.75
N CYS A 22 49.62 9.26 20.59
CA CYS A 22 49.36 8.99 22.00
C CYS A 22 49.10 10.32 22.71
N GLY A 23 47.91 10.45 23.32
CA GLY A 23 47.64 11.44 24.37
C GLY A 23 47.29 10.68 25.64
N THR A 24 48.28 10.44 26.50
CA THR A 24 48.08 9.94 27.85
C THR A 24 47.80 11.11 28.79
N THR A 25 46.55 11.23 29.25
CA THR A 25 46.23 11.90 30.52
C THR A 25 45.37 10.95 31.34
N THR A 26 45.98 10.37 32.35
CA THR A 26 45.32 9.60 33.39
C THR A 26 44.58 10.57 34.32
N ALA A 27 43.25 10.52 34.34
CA ALA A 27 42.45 11.00 35.46
C ALA A 27 41.27 10.03 35.67
N THR A 28 41.23 9.54 36.90
CA THR A 28 40.31 8.57 37.50
C THR A 28 38.83 8.96 37.44
N GLY A 29 37.97 7.96 37.21
CA GLY A 29 36.61 7.91 37.74
C GLY A 29 35.49 8.18 36.73
N GLY A 30 34.69 7.16 36.43
CA GLY A 30 33.41 7.32 35.74
C GLY A 30 32.91 6.03 35.12
N ASN A 31 31.89 5.42 35.73
CA ASN A 31 31.17 4.24 35.26
C ASN A 31 30.87 4.28 33.75
N GLY A 32 31.55 3.42 32.99
CA GLY A 32 31.32 3.25 31.56
C GLY A 32 30.13 2.33 31.28
N THR A 33 28.91 2.86 31.33
CA THR A 33 27.72 2.29 30.66
C THR A 33 27.76 2.47 29.12
N GLY A 34 28.95 2.54 28.53
CA GLY A 34 29.20 2.99 27.16
C GLY A 34 29.13 1.91 26.08
N ALA A 35 28.86 0.64 26.41
CA ALA A 35 28.78 -0.43 25.41
C ALA A 35 27.37 -0.65 24.82
N ALA A 36 26.33 -0.12 25.48
CA ALA A 36 24.94 -0.20 24.98
C ALA A 36 24.50 1.05 24.19
N ALA A 37 25.21 2.19 24.36
CA ALA A 37 24.85 3.45 23.71
C ALA A 37 25.35 3.57 22.26
N GLN A 38 26.26 2.69 21.83
CA GLN A 38 26.85 2.74 20.47
C GLN A 38 26.16 1.81 19.46
N GLN A 39 25.10 1.09 19.88
CA GLN A 39 24.23 0.29 19.00
C GLN A 39 22.88 0.97 18.72
N ALA A 40 22.68 2.18 19.25
CA ALA A 40 21.47 2.99 19.08
C ALA A 40 21.60 4.06 17.97
N ALA A 41 22.73 4.12 17.27
CA ALA A 41 22.87 4.92 16.07
C ALA A 41 22.35 4.12 14.86
N GLY A 42 21.15 4.46 14.37
CA GLY A 42 20.80 4.17 12.97
C GLY A 42 19.50 3.41 12.68
N LYS A 43 18.56 3.24 13.62
CA LYS A 43 17.19 2.86 13.24
C LYS A 43 16.33 4.11 13.12
N LEU A 44 15.66 4.25 11.97
CA LEU A 44 14.61 5.24 11.77
C LEU A 44 13.57 5.14 12.88
N ASP A 45 13.02 6.29 13.25
CA ASP A 45 11.77 6.37 14.02
C ASP A 45 10.72 5.42 13.40
N PRO A 46 9.95 4.65 14.20
CA PRO A 46 9.03 3.66 13.67
C PRO A 46 8.03 4.20 12.64
N ALA A 47 7.52 5.42 12.82
CA ALA A 47 6.60 6.04 11.86
C ALA A 47 7.32 6.44 10.58
N ALA A 48 8.54 7.00 10.70
CA ALA A 48 9.37 7.31 9.54
C ALA A 48 9.76 6.06 8.72
N ASP A 49 10.06 4.96 9.40
CA ASP A 49 10.39 3.68 8.76
C ASP A 49 9.17 3.06 8.05
N LEU A 50 8.01 3.04 8.71
CA LEU A 50 6.77 2.60 8.08
C LEU A 50 6.43 3.46 6.86
N SER A 51 6.58 4.79 6.96
CA SER A 51 6.39 5.70 5.83
C SER A 51 7.35 5.39 4.67
N ALA A 52 8.62 5.11 4.97
CA ALA A 52 9.59 4.70 3.96
C ALA A 52 9.21 3.37 3.30
N ALA A 53 8.76 2.38 4.08
CA ALA A 53 8.32 1.09 3.56
C ALA A 53 7.11 1.20 2.63
N THR A 54 6.16 2.08 2.98
CA THR A 54 5.01 2.41 2.15
C THR A 54 5.42 3.07 0.83
N LYS A 55 6.34 4.03 0.85
CA LYS A 55 6.81 4.72 -0.36
C LYS A 55 7.40 3.74 -1.39
N LYS A 56 8.05 2.66 -0.93
CA LYS A 56 8.61 1.64 -1.82
C LYS A 56 7.58 0.90 -2.66
N LEU A 57 6.29 0.88 -2.26
CA LEU A 57 5.22 0.32 -3.08
C LEU A 57 5.11 1.04 -4.43
N GLY A 58 5.51 2.31 -4.52
CA GLY A 58 5.52 3.07 -5.78
C GLY A 58 6.69 2.75 -6.72
N GLU A 59 7.65 1.92 -6.30
CA GLU A 59 8.92 1.73 -7.03
C GLU A 59 8.89 0.57 -8.03
N GLN A 60 8.02 -0.42 -7.83
CA GLN A 60 7.96 -1.62 -8.65
C GLN A 60 6.50 -2.01 -8.89
N SER A 61 6.28 -2.83 -9.91
CA SER A 61 5.03 -3.57 -10.01
C SER A 61 4.86 -4.51 -8.82
N MET A 62 3.62 -4.83 -8.48
CA MET A 62 3.27 -5.71 -7.37
C MET A 62 1.92 -6.37 -7.59
N LYS A 63 1.72 -7.49 -6.89
CA LYS A 63 0.42 -8.08 -6.61
C LYS A 63 -0.12 -7.54 -5.29
N ILE A 64 -1.43 -7.32 -5.24
CA ILE A 64 -2.17 -6.82 -4.09
C ILE A 64 -3.31 -7.79 -3.81
N ASP A 65 -3.39 -8.32 -2.59
CA ASP A 65 -4.54 -9.07 -2.11
C ASP A 65 -5.03 -8.47 -0.80
N SER A 66 -6.35 -8.34 -0.64
CA SER A 66 -6.96 -7.84 0.58
C SER A 66 -8.21 -8.65 0.95
N ASP A 67 -8.39 -8.90 2.24
CA ASP A 67 -9.57 -9.52 2.83
C ASP A 67 -10.18 -8.56 3.86
N MET A 68 -11.46 -8.24 3.69
CA MET A 68 -12.24 -7.44 4.63
C MET A 68 -13.23 -8.35 5.33
N ALA A 69 -12.79 -8.89 6.47
CA ALA A 69 -13.57 -9.75 7.35
C ALA A 69 -14.22 -10.97 6.65
N GLY A 70 -13.59 -11.50 5.59
CA GLY A 70 -14.14 -12.58 4.75
C GLY A 70 -15.36 -12.20 3.92
N ALA A 71 -15.86 -10.97 4.03
CA ALA A 71 -17.07 -10.50 3.33
C ALA A 71 -16.75 -9.90 1.95
N ILE A 72 -15.60 -9.23 1.86
CA ILE A 72 -15.11 -8.61 0.65
C ILE A 72 -13.68 -9.07 0.44
N THR A 73 -13.40 -9.64 -0.73
CA THR A 73 -12.05 -10.00 -1.15
C THR A 73 -11.64 -9.12 -2.32
N MET A 74 -10.41 -8.63 -2.29
CA MET A 74 -9.80 -7.85 -3.35
C MET A 74 -8.53 -8.57 -3.80
N SER A 75 -8.33 -8.67 -5.11
CA SER A 75 -7.09 -9.21 -5.68
C SER A 75 -6.74 -8.43 -6.94
N GLY A 76 -5.47 -8.22 -7.19
CA GLY A 76 -5.07 -7.47 -8.36
C GLY A 76 -3.58 -7.26 -8.50
N VAL A 77 -3.24 -6.49 -9.52
CA VAL A 77 -1.87 -6.11 -9.85
C VAL A 77 -1.80 -4.62 -10.12
N ALA A 78 -0.67 -4.00 -9.79
CA ALA A 78 -0.39 -2.60 -10.09
C ALA A 78 1.04 -2.46 -10.57
N ASP A 79 1.28 -1.54 -11.50
CA ASP A 79 2.59 -0.98 -11.81
C ASP A 79 2.47 0.54 -11.76
N PRO A 80 2.87 1.15 -10.63
CA PRO A 80 2.76 2.58 -10.43
C PRO A 80 3.62 3.38 -11.41
N LYS A 81 4.78 2.86 -11.83
CA LYS A 81 5.67 3.52 -12.79
C LYS A 81 5.08 3.53 -14.20
N ALA A 82 4.44 2.43 -14.60
CA ALA A 82 3.70 2.37 -15.86
C ALA A 82 2.33 3.04 -15.77
N GLY A 83 1.89 3.44 -14.58
CA GLY A 83 0.60 4.11 -14.35
C GLY A 83 -0.61 3.19 -14.57
N VAL A 84 -0.42 1.87 -14.45
CA VAL A 84 -1.45 0.87 -14.71
C VAL A 84 -1.82 0.06 -13.46
N ALA A 85 -3.09 -0.33 -13.35
CA ALA A 85 -3.54 -1.24 -12.31
C ALA A 85 -4.76 -2.03 -12.76
N LYS A 86 -4.90 -3.27 -12.30
CA LYS A 86 -6.10 -4.09 -12.47
C LYS A 86 -6.46 -4.70 -11.13
N ILE A 87 -7.62 -4.33 -10.60
CA ILE A 87 -8.13 -4.81 -9.32
C ILE A 87 -9.47 -5.49 -9.55
N THR A 88 -9.70 -6.63 -8.89
CA THR A 88 -10.99 -7.30 -8.83
C THR A 88 -11.44 -7.37 -7.38
N MET A 89 -12.61 -6.82 -7.09
CA MET A 89 -13.26 -6.89 -5.79
C MET A 89 -14.47 -7.81 -5.88
N LYS A 90 -14.58 -8.80 -4.99
CA LYS A 90 -15.74 -9.67 -4.83
C LYS A 90 -16.45 -9.34 -3.53
N MET A 91 -17.76 -9.22 -3.57
CA MET A 91 -18.59 -8.88 -2.41
C MET A 91 -19.60 -9.99 -2.18
N ASP A 92 -19.20 -11.03 -1.44
CA ASP A 92 -19.99 -12.25 -1.29
C ASP A 92 -21.31 -12.00 -0.52
N LEU A 93 -21.34 -10.97 0.34
CA LEU A 93 -22.55 -10.53 1.04
C LEU A 93 -23.66 -10.02 0.10
N LEU A 94 -23.32 -9.56 -1.10
CA LEU A 94 -24.28 -9.07 -2.10
C LEU A 94 -24.74 -10.18 -3.06
N GLY A 95 -24.47 -11.45 -2.73
CA GLY A 95 -24.82 -12.62 -3.52
C GLY A 95 -23.65 -13.18 -4.33
N LYS A 96 -23.72 -14.48 -4.64
CA LYS A 96 -22.68 -15.17 -5.41
C LYS A 96 -22.50 -14.53 -6.79
N GLY A 97 -21.28 -14.12 -7.09
CA GLY A 97 -20.91 -13.57 -8.41
C GLY A 97 -21.00 -12.05 -8.54
N THR A 98 -21.27 -11.32 -7.45
CA THR A 98 -21.19 -9.84 -7.46
C THR A 98 -19.72 -9.41 -7.34
N SER A 99 -19.17 -8.89 -8.43
CA SER A 99 -17.81 -8.36 -8.49
C SER A 99 -17.74 -7.01 -9.17
N ILE A 100 -16.69 -6.25 -8.83
CA ILE A 100 -16.25 -5.06 -9.54
C ILE A 100 -14.84 -5.35 -10.08
N GLU A 101 -14.65 -5.18 -11.37
CA GLU A 101 -13.32 -5.15 -11.98
C GLU A 101 -12.98 -3.70 -12.33
N THR A 102 -11.85 -3.22 -11.82
CA THR A 102 -11.33 -1.89 -12.08
C THR A 102 -10.03 -2.01 -12.86
N ARG A 103 -9.88 -1.22 -13.93
CA ARG A 103 -8.63 -1.09 -14.69
C ARG A 103 -8.25 0.37 -14.78
N LYS A 104 -7.07 0.72 -14.30
CA LYS A 104 -6.45 2.01 -14.53
C LYS A 104 -5.42 1.88 -15.65
N VAL A 105 -5.49 2.79 -16.62
CA VAL A 105 -4.49 2.92 -17.69
C VAL A 105 -4.18 4.40 -17.85
N GLY A 106 -3.05 4.85 -17.33
CA GLY A 106 -2.73 6.28 -17.31
C GLY A 106 -3.74 7.08 -16.50
N ASN A 107 -4.45 7.99 -17.18
CA ASN A 107 -5.50 8.83 -16.59
C ASN A 107 -6.91 8.26 -16.77
N ASP A 108 -7.05 7.09 -17.40
CA ASP A 108 -8.36 6.48 -17.63
C ASP A 108 -8.62 5.40 -16.58
N LEU A 109 -9.79 5.47 -15.93
CA LEU A 109 -10.28 4.47 -14.99
C LEU A 109 -11.52 3.79 -15.59
N TYR A 110 -11.43 2.48 -15.78
CA TYR A 110 -12.52 1.66 -16.29
C TYR A 110 -13.06 0.76 -15.19
N MET A 111 -14.38 0.73 -15.01
CA MET A 111 -15.05 -0.10 -14.03
C MET A 111 -16.09 -0.98 -14.69
N LYS A 112 -16.05 -2.28 -14.40
CA LYS A 112 -17.05 -3.27 -14.82
C LYS A 112 -17.73 -3.81 -13.57
N PHE A 113 -19.05 -3.78 -13.56
CA PHE A 113 -19.87 -4.29 -12.47
C PHE A 113 -20.55 -5.57 -12.96
N ASP A 114 -20.45 -6.64 -12.19
CA ASP A 114 -21.09 -7.92 -12.48
C ASP A 114 -22.34 -8.14 -11.60
N GLY A 115 -23.06 -9.23 -11.85
CA GLY A 115 -24.23 -9.62 -11.07
C GLY A 115 -25.40 -8.63 -11.17
N SER A 116 -26.16 -8.51 -10.08
CA SER A 116 -27.30 -7.60 -9.96
C SER A 116 -26.89 -6.13 -10.09
N MET A 117 -25.70 -5.77 -9.60
CA MET A 117 -25.14 -4.43 -9.72
C MET A 117 -24.75 -4.11 -11.16
N GLY A 118 -24.21 -5.08 -11.89
CA GLY A 118 -24.03 -4.99 -13.33
C GLY A 118 -25.33 -4.77 -14.10
N ALA A 119 -26.41 -5.47 -13.73
CA ALA A 119 -27.71 -5.27 -14.35
C ALA A 119 -28.30 -3.86 -14.08
N ALA A 120 -28.05 -3.30 -12.89
CA ALA A 120 -28.55 -1.98 -12.49
C ALA A 120 -27.69 -0.80 -12.98
N LEU A 121 -26.37 -0.97 -13.05
CA LEU A 121 -25.39 0.11 -13.34
C LEU A 121 -24.61 -0.10 -14.65
N GLY A 122 -24.24 -1.36 -14.92
CA GLY A 122 -23.24 -1.76 -15.92
C GLY A 122 -23.81 -2.37 -17.20
N ARG A 123 -25.12 -2.45 -17.36
CA ARG A 123 -25.76 -2.40 -18.67
C ARG A 123 -26.48 -1.08 -18.67
N GLY A 124 -25.79 0.01 -19.02
CA GLY A 124 -26.49 1.25 -19.32
C GLY A 124 -27.59 1.00 -20.36
N ALA A 125 -28.41 2.01 -20.69
CA ALA A 125 -29.43 1.90 -21.74
C ALA A 125 -28.90 1.31 -23.07
N ASN A 126 -27.57 1.34 -23.28
CA ASN A 126 -26.86 0.94 -24.48
C ASN A 126 -26.19 -0.46 -24.38
N GLY A 127 -26.36 -1.21 -23.28
CA GLY A 127 -25.83 -2.58 -23.10
C GLY A 127 -24.31 -2.70 -22.88
N LYS A 128 -23.60 -1.57 -22.74
CA LYS A 128 -22.14 -1.50 -22.54
C LYS A 128 -21.75 -1.83 -21.10
N LYS A 129 -20.73 -2.69 -20.94
CA LYS A 129 -20.31 -3.32 -19.67
C LYS A 129 -19.35 -2.48 -18.83
N TRP A 130 -18.56 -1.63 -19.49
CA TRP A 130 -17.51 -0.84 -18.87
C TRP A 130 -17.94 0.61 -18.76
N MET A 131 -17.75 1.19 -17.58
CA MET A 131 -17.88 2.61 -17.36
C MET A 131 -16.49 3.23 -17.28
N HIS A 132 -16.29 4.31 -18.03
CA HIS A 132 -15.08 5.10 -18.04
C HIS A 132 -15.23 6.34 -17.15
N ILE A 133 -14.17 6.66 -16.42
CA ILE A 133 -14.03 7.84 -15.58
C ILE A 133 -12.61 8.36 -15.79
N ASP A 134 -12.47 9.67 -15.95
CA ASP A 134 -11.17 10.33 -15.84
C ASP A 134 -10.66 10.22 -14.38
N ALA A 135 -9.53 9.53 -14.19
CA ALA A 135 -8.93 9.30 -12.89
C ALA A 135 -8.63 10.60 -12.13
N ALA A 136 -8.40 11.73 -12.82
CA ALA A 136 -8.22 13.03 -12.18
C ALA A 136 -9.51 13.58 -11.54
N LYS A 137 -10.68 13.03 -11.88
CA LYS A 137 -11.98 13.38 -11.27
C LYS A 137 -12.34 12.49 -10.09
N VAL A 138 -11.51 11.50 -9.77
CA VAL A 138 -11.65 10.67 -8.58
C VAL A 138 -11.10 11.45 -7.39
N ALA A 139 -11.94 11.65 -6.38
CA ALA A 139 -11.58 12.39 -5.18
C ALA A 139 -10.45 11.68 -4.42
N GLU A 140 -9.57 12.45 -3.77
CA GLU A 140 -8.43 11.90 -3.04
C GLU A 140 -8.83 10.83 -2.00
N GLY A 141 -9.98 11.02 -1.34
CA GLY A 141 -10.52 10.09 -0.35
C GLY A 141 -11.33 8.92 -0.91
N SER A 142 -11.45 8.79 -2.24
CA SER A 142 -12.15 7.68 -2.87
C SER A 142 -11.43 6.36 -2.65
N ASN A 143 -12.21 5.29 -2.46
CA ASN A 143 -11.71 3.91 -2.50
C ASN A 143 -11.09 3.52 -3.86
N PHE A 144 -11.36 4.28 -4.92
CA PHE A 144 -10.90 4.04 -6.29
C PHE A 144 -9.75 4.95 -6.72
N ASN A 145 -9.23 5.79 -5.82
CA ASN A 145 -8.06 6.61 -6.10
C ASN A 145 -6.78 5.74 -6.11
N LEU A 146 -6.41 5.26 -7.31
CA LEU A 146 -5.23 4.45 -7.56
C LEU A 146 -4.09 5.31 -8.13
N SER A 147 -3.71 6.36 -7.39
CA SER A 147 -2.69 7.28 -7.86
C SER A 147 -1.30 6.61 -7.85
N PRO A 148 -0.37 6.99 -8.77
CA PRO A 148 0.97 6.38 -8.83
C PRO A 148 1.78 6.51 -7.54
N ASP A 149 1.52 7.57 -6.79
CA ASP A 149 2.17 7.89 -5.54
C ASP A 149 1.54 7.18 -4.33
N ASP A 150 0.31 6.67 -4.45
CA ASP A 150 -0.39 5.89 -3.43
C ASP A 150 -1.23 4.74 -4.02
N PRO A 151 -0.59 3.79 -4.73
CA PRO A 151 -1.30 2.76 -5.49
C PRO A 151 -2.16 1.81 -4.62
N ALA A 152 -1.94 1.85 -3.30
CA ALA A 152 -2.61 1.01 -2.32
C ALA A 152 -3.45 1.80 -1.29
N GLY A 153 -3.60 3.13 -1.44
CA GLY A 153 -4.36 3.97 -0.48
C GLY A 153 -3.71 4.07 0.91
N THR A 154 -2.42 3.79 0.98
CA THR A 154 -1.58 3.76 2.17
C THR A 154 -1.14 5.13 2.69
N LYS A 155 -1.12 6.19 1.88
CA LYS A 155 -0.87 7.56 2.38
C LYS A 155 -1.97 8.02 3.31
N MET A 156 -3.20 7.68 2.96
CA MET A 156 -4.37 7.98 3.77
C MET A 156 -4.30 7.33 5.16
N LEU A 157 -3.66 6.15 5.24
CA LEU A 157 -3.37 5.49 6.49
C LEU A 157 -2.30 6.26 7.27
N LEU A 158 -1.20 6.60 6.61
CA LEU A 158 -0.09 7.33 7.25
C LEU A 158 -0.54 8.66 7.85
N SER A 159 -1.46 9.38 7.19
CA SER A 159 -2.03 10.63 7.74
C SER A 159 -2.90 10.43 8.99
N ALA A 160 -3.44 9.23 9.19
CA ALA A 160 -4.31 8.88 10.31
C ALA A 160 -3.54 8.30 11.51
N ILE A 161 -2.25 7.99 11.36
CA ILE A 161 -1.45 7.39 12.42
C ILE A 161 -1.35 8.34 13.63
N THR A 162 -1.71 7.84 14.81
CA THR A 162 -1.56 8.54 16.09
C THR A 162 -0.44 7.96 16.95
N GLY A 163 -0.02 6.73 16.68
CA GLY A 163 1.13 6.09 17.32
C GLY A 163 1.64 4.91 16.50
N VAL A 164 2.96 4.72 16.49
CA VAL A 164 3.62 3.57 15.87
C VAL A 164 4.71 3.06 16.80
N GLU A 165 4.67 1.76 17.06
CA GLU A 165 5.69 1.03 17.77
C GLU A 165 6.31 -0.01 16.83
N ARG A 166 7.62 -0.19 16.99
CA ARG A 166 8.35 -1.23 16.29
C ARG A 166 8.15 -2.58 16.99
N VAL A 167 7.95 -3.63 16.21
CA VAL A 167 7.83 -5.02 16.68
C VAL A 167 8.90 -5.85 15.98
N GLY A 168 9.99 -6.14 16.69
CA GLY A 168 11.17 -6.75 16.08
C GLY A 168 11.82 -5.87 15.01
N ASP A 169 12.50 -6.47 14.03
CA ASP A 169 13.22 -5.70 12.99
C ASP A 169 12.32 -5.20 11.85
N LYS A 170 11.27 -5.97 11.56
CA LYS A 170 10.44 -5.82 10.36
C LYS A 170 8.98 -5.50 10.64
N GLY A 171 8.54 -5.62 11.89
CA GLY A 171 7.15 -5.42 12.27
C GLY A 171 6.88 -4.04 12.83
N PHE A 172 5.63 -3.62 12.70
CA PHE A 172 5.07 -2.40 13.26
C PHE A 172 3.69 -2.72 13.84
N LYS A 173 3.33 -2.02 14.92
CA LYS A 173 1.96 -1.98 15.42
C LYS A 173 1.65 -0.55 15.83
N GLY A 174 0.38 -0.18 15.87
CA GLY A 174 0.02 1.16 16.27
C GLY A 174 -1.47 1.40 16.25
N THR A 175 -1.82 2.68 16.27
CA THR A 175 -3.21 3.14 16.27
C THR A 175 -3.44 4.20 15.21
N LEU A 176 -4.66 4.20 14.69
CA LEU A 176 -5.14 5.14 13.70
C LEU A 176 -6.31 5.91 14.26
N ASP A 177 -6.32 7.19 13.95
CA ASP A 177 -7.49 8.04 14.06
C ASP A 177 -8.12 8.19 12.68
N LEU A 178 -9.12 7.35 12.42
CA LEU A 178 -9.82 7.35 11.14
C LEU A 178 -10.57 8.67 10.89
N THR A 179 -10.86 9.46 11.92
CA THR A 179 -11.49 10.79 11.75
C THR A 179 -10.54 11.80 11.09
N LYS A 180 -9.24 11.54 11.09
CA LYS A 180 -8.22 12.35 10.38
C LYS A 180 -8.03 11.92 8.93
N SER A 181 -8.56 10.76 8.52
CA SER A 181 -8.43 10.28 7.16
C SER A 181 -9.49 10.90 6.24
N PRO A 182 -9.12 11.51 5.10
CA PRO A 182 -10.08 12.05 4.13
C PRO A 182 -11.09 11.03 3.57
N ARG A 183 -10.80 9.72 3.69
CA ARG A 183 -11.64 8.60 3.22
C ARG A 183 -12.75 8.26 4.20
N PHE A 184 -12.51 8.54 5.47
CA PHE A 184 -13.35 8.09 6.56
C PHE A 184 -14.00 9.27 7.30
N ASN A 185 -13.41 10.46 7.25
CA ASN A 185 -13.86 11.64 8.00
C ASN A 185 -15.25 12.16 7.60
N LYS A 186 -15.74 11.84 6.40
CA LYS A 186 -17.10 12.19 5.93
C LYS A 186 -18.14 11.12 6.23
N ASN A 187 -17.73 9.95 6.73
CA ASN A 187 -18.64 8.87 7.07
C ASN A 187 -19.35 9.19 8.39
N LYS A 188 -20.64 9.57 8.30
CA LYS A 188 -21.47 9.90 9.48
C LYS A 188 -21.60 8.74 10.47
N GLY A 189 -21.60 7.50 9.98
CA GLY A 189 -21.63 6.31 10.82
C GLY A 189 -20.34 6.16 11.65
N LEU A 190 -19.19 6.50 11.07
CA LEU A 190 -17.92 6.50 11.77
C LEU A 190 -17.82 7.65 12.78
N GLN A 191 -18.34 8.84 12.46
CA GLN A 191 -18.41 9.96 13.40
C GLN A 191 -19.24 9.61 14.65
N ALA A 192 -20.33 8.86 14.47
CA ALA A 192 -21.17 8.40 15.57
C ALA A 192 -20.49 7.40 16.52
N LEU A 193 -19.36 6.80 16.11
CA LEU A 193 -18.60 5.86 16.93
C LEU A 193 -17.66 6.53 17.95
N GLY A 194 -17.47 7.86 17.85
CA GLY A 194 -16.65 8.63 18.80
C GLY A 194 -15.24 8.07 18.94
N ASP A 195 -14.79 7.87 20.19
CA ASP A 195 -13.43 7.41 20.53
C ASP A 195 -13.04 6.09 19.87
N LYS A 196 -14.01 5.24 19.51
CA LYS A 196 -13.71 3.97 18.82
C LYS A 196 -13.10 4.20 17.43
N ALA A 197 -13.50 5.28 16.76
CA ALA A 197 -12.97 5.65 15.44
C ALA A 197 -11.60 6.33 15.51
N THR A 198 -11.18 6.80 16.69
CA THR A 198 -9.92 7.53 16.88
C THR A 198 -8.75 6.63 17.34
N ALA A 199 -9.05 5.38 17.69
CA ALA A 199 -8.10 4.42 18.27
C ALA A 199 -8.18 3.04 17.59
N VAL A 200 -8.23 3.00 16.26
CA VAL A 200 -8.29 1.74 15.49
C VAL A 200 -6.90 1.10 15.44
N PRO A 201 -6.71 -0.13 15.99
CA PRO A 201 -5.42 -0.79 15.97
C PRO A 201 -5.00 -1.20 14.56
N PHE A 202 -3.69 -1.15 14.29
CA PHE A 202 -3.12 -1.74 13.09
C PHE A 202 -1.84 -2.52 13.39
N THR A 203 -1.52 -3.47 12.50
CA THR A 203 -0.20 -4.09 12.38
C THR A 203 0.30 -3.95 10.96
N ALA A 204 1.61 -3.87 10.78
CA ALA A 204 2.24 -3.85 9.47
C ALA A 204 3.58 -4.58 9.50
N ALA A 205 4.04 -5.07 8.35
CA ALA A 205 5.34 -5.71 8.22
C ALA A 205 6.03 -5.29 6.92
N LYS A 206 7.36 -5.22 6.97
CA LYS A 206 8.21 -5.02 5.79
C LYS A 206 9.10 -6.23 5.51
N ASP A 207 9.56 -6.37 4.27
CA ASP A 207 10.56 -7.38 3.89
C ASP A 207 12.01 -6.92 4.11
N ASP A 208 12.97 -7.75 3.71
CA ASP A 208 14.42 -7.43 3.77
C ASP A 208 14.84 -6.27 2.86
N GLU A 209 14.10 -6.03 1.79
CA GLU A 209 14.29 -4.88 0.90
C GLU A 209 13.63 -3.62 1.48
N GLY A 210 12.96 -3.73 2.62
CA GLY A 210 12.29 -2.66 3.32
C GLY A 210 10.98 -2.23 2.70
N ARG A 211 10.35 -3.04 1.84
CA ARG A 211 9.03 -2.78 1.24
C ARG A 211 7.93 -3.22 2.20
N LEU A 212 6.82 -2.49 2.26
CA LEU A 212 5.63 -2.95 2.97
C LEU A 212 5.10 -4.23 2.31
N VAL A 213 4.90 -5.31 3.09
CA VAL A 213 4.39 -6.60 2.59
C VAL A 213 3.08 -7.01 3.23
N GLU A 214 2.77 -6.47 4.41
CA GLU A 214 1.52 -6.73 5.11
C GLU A 214 1.05 -5.48 5.83
N LEU A 215 -0.25 -5.26 5.80
CA LEU A 215 -0.96 -4.26 6.60
C LEU A 215 -2.29 -4.84 7.05
N THR A 216 -2.56 -4.85 8.35
CA THR A 216 -3.83 -5.27 8.92
C THR A 216 -4.42 -4.17 9.78
N LEU A 217 -5.67 -3.79 9.51
CA LEU A 217 -6.47 -2.89 10.34
C LEU A 217 -7.48 -3.71 11.12
N ASP A 218 -7.55 -3.50 12.44
CA ASP A 218 -8.53 -4.17 13.30
C ASP A 218 -9.73 -3.25 13.54
N MET A 219 -10.77 -3.41 12.72
CA MET A 219 -12.00 -2.64 12.83
C MET A 219 -13.01 -3.28 13.78
N SER A 220 -12.66 -4.38 14.47
CA SER A 220 -13.61 -5.15 15.30
C SER A 220 -14.25 -4.32 16.42
N SER A 221 -13.58 -3.26 16.89
CA SER A 221 -14.11 -2.34 17.90
C SER A 221 -15.24 -1.43 17.38
N LEU A 222 -15.33 -1.24 16.05
CA LEU A 222 -16.26 -0.32 15.39
C LEU A 222 -17.68 -0.89 15.26
N GLY A 223 -17.88 -2.17 15.52
CA GLY A 223 -19.21 -2.78 15.54
C GLY A 223 -19.19 -4.26 15.20
N ALA A 224 -20.33 -4.92 15.43
CA ALA A 224 -20.51 -6.31 15.04
C ALA A 224 -20.35 -6.44 13.50
N GLY A 225 -19.46 -7.34 13.08
CA GLY A 225 -19.20 -7.62 11.67
C GLY A 225 -18.13 -6.76 10.98
N ALA A 226 -17.56 -5.74 11.65
CA ALA A 226 -16.51 -4.89 11.06
C ALA A 226 -15.16 -5.63 10.85
N GLY A 227 -14.86 -6.61 11.72
CA GLY A 227 -13.74 -7.55 11.58
C GLY A 227 -12.37 -6.90 11.29
N LYS A 228 -11.50 -7.64 10.60
CA LYS A 228 -10.16 -7.17 10.19
C LYS A 228 -10.13 -6.90 8.69
N ILE A 229 -9.40 -5.86 8.30
CA ILE A 229 -8.99 -5.63 6.92
C ILE A 229 -7.52 -5.99 6.82
N ALA A 230 -7.20 -7.11 6.17
CA ALA A 230 -5.81 -7.55 5.96
C ALA A 230 -5.45 -7.37 4.49
N THR A 231 -4.33 -6.69 4.22
CA THR A 231 -3.80 -6.45 2.88
C THR A 231 -2.36 -6.94 2.79
N THR A 232 -2.04 -7.64 1.72
CA THR A 232 -0.70 -8.16 1.42
C THR A 232 -0.20 -7.63 0.08
N TYR A 233 1.11 -7.42 0.01
CA TYR A 233 1.82 -6.97 -1.19
C TYR A 233 2.91 -7.97 -1.51
N SER A 234 2.93 -8.46 -2.75
CA SER A 234 3.81 -9.55 -3.17
C SER A 234 4.19 -9.44 -4.65
N ASP A 235 4.97 -10.41 -5.14
CA ASP A 235 5.37 -10.54 -6.55
C ASP A 235 6.03 -9.28 -7.14
N PHE A 236 6.80 -8.56 -6.30
CA PHE A 236 7.42 -7.29 -6.67
C PHE A 236 8.32 -7.40 -7.91
N GLY A 237 8.17 -6.45 -8.84
CA GLY A 237 8.97 -6.38 -10.07
C GLY A 237 8.50 -7.33 -11.18
N THR A 238 7.47 -8.15 -10.94
CA THR A 238 6.89 -9.00 -11.98
C THR A 238 6.24 -8.13 -13.06
N PRO A 239 6.56 -8.31 -14.35
CA PRO A 239 5.93 -7.53 -15.42
C PRO A 239 4.40 -7.67 -15.41
N VAL A 240 3.70 -6.54 -15.43
CA VAL A 240 2.23 -6.50 -15.52
C VAL A 240 1.80 -5.93 -16.87
N SER A 241 0.70 -6.44 -17.40
CA SER A 241 0.06 -5.89 -18.60
C SER A 241 -1.41 -5.65 -18.32
N VAL A 242 -1.82 -4.39 -18.37
CA VAL A 242 -3.21 -3.97 -18.23
C VAL A 242 -3.55 -3.11 -19.43
N GLN A 243 -4.66 -3.46 -20.09
CA GLN A 243 -5.14 -2.77 -21.28
C GLN A 243 -6.53 -2.20 -21.04
N ALA A 244 -6.82 -1.09 -21.72
CA ALA A 244 -8.16 -0.55 -21.80
C ALA A 244 -9.14 -1.62 -22.34
N PRO A 245 -10.40 -1.64 -21.87
CA PRO A 245 -11.41 -2.50 -22.47
C PRO A 245 -11.67 -2.12 -23.94
N PRO A 246 -12.26 -3.02 -24.74
CA PRO A 246 -12.66 -2.69 -26.10
C PRO A 246 -13.58 -1.48 -26.13
N ALA A 247 -13.29 -0.48 -26.97
CA ALA A 247 -14.05 0.78 -27.01
C ALA A 247 -15.55 0.58 -27.27
N SER A 248 -15.94 -0.48 -27.98
CA SER A 248 -17.34 -0.86 -28.20
C SER A 248 -18.08 -1.27 -26.92
N GLU A 249 -17.36 -1.73 -25.88
CA GLU A 249 -17.92 -2.11 -24.58
C GLU A 249 -17.87 -0.98 -23.54
N VAL A 250 -17.26 0.17 -23.86
CA VAL A 250 -17.02 1.28 -22.93
C VAL A 250 -18.03 2.40 -23.15
N GLN A 251 -18.63 2.87 -22.06
CA GLN A 251 -19.40 4.11 -21.99
C GLN A 251 -18.80 5.05 -20.94
N GLU A 252 -18.95 6.36 -21.12
CA GLU A 252 -18.66 7.31 -20.04
C GLU A 252 -19.58 7.05 -18.85
N MET A 253 -19.05 7.18 -17.64
CA MET A 253 -19.87 7.08 -16.42
C MET A 253 -20.89 8.23 -16.39
N PRO A 254 -22.19 7.93 -16.34
CA PRO A 254 -23.21 8.95 -16.14
C PRO A 254 -22.97 9.77 -14.86
N SER A 255 -23.16 11.09 -14.91
CA SER A 255 -22.90 12.00 -13.78
C SER A 255 -23.64 11.63 -12.50
N GLN A 256 -24.84 11.07 -12.63
CA GLN A 256 -25.65 10.55 -11.51
C GLN A 256 -24.96 9.44 -10.70
N PHE A 257 -23.96 8.75 -11.28
CA PHE A 257 -23.19 7.70 -10.63
C PHE A 257 -21.83 8.19 -10.11
N SER A 258 -21.49 9.47 -10.26
CA SER A 258 -20.25 10.04 -9.71
C SER A 258 -20.14 9.88 -8.19
N GLY A 259 -21.28 9.89 -7.49
CA GLY A 259 -21.34 9.61 -6.05
C GLY A 259 -20.88 8.21 -5.66
N LEU A 260 -20.98 7.20 -6.54
CA LEU A 260 -20.47 5.85 -6.25
C LEU A 260 -18.95 5.81 -6.19
N VAL A 261 -18.29 6.68 -6.95
CA VAL A 261 -16.83 6.75 -7.04
C VAL A 261 -16.28 7.66 -5.95
N ASN A 262 -16.99 8.74 -5.61
CA ASN A 262 -16.49 9.77 -4.70
C ASN A 262 -17.19 9.80 -3.32
N ALA A 263 -17.84 8.69 -2.92
CA ALA A 263 -18.47 8.51 -1.62
C ALA A 263 -17.47 8.41 -0.46
#